data_AF-A0A538KB43-F1
#
_entry.id   AF-A0A538KB43-F1
#
_cell.length_a   1.000
_cell.length_b   1.000
_cell.length_c   1.000
_cell.angle_alpha   90.00
_cell.angle_beta   90.00
_cell.angle_gamma   90.00
#
_symmetry.space_group_name_H-M   'P 1'
#
loop_
_entity.id
_entity.type
_entity.pdbx_description
1 polymer ?
#
loop_
_entity_poly.entity_id
_entity_poly.type
_entity_poly.pdbx_seq_one_letter_code
_entity_poly.pdbx_strand_id
1 'polypeptide(L)'
;MRTFVPALCLVAALVCAPGASPASGGHVIGVNGVRAIAPRGWHFTNEVFSTCVSPSQTMAITNARGLIPAGARLSKHVGLVLLLEVRHGGSKGFPPRRTFRPVPSSSAMGGCCDMPEGRGAEFVFRDHGRDFYAFLYARDPSVARAAAAILETLQVEKD
;
A
#
# COMPACT_ATOMS: atom_id res chain seq x y z
N MET A 1 -7.36 -13.63 -74.30
CA MET A 1 -6.84 -12.31 -74.71
C MET A 1 -7.20 -11.27 -73.64
N ARG A 2 -6.21 -10.51 -73.19
CA ARG A 2 -6.28 -9.18 -72.52
C ARG A 2 -6.86 -9.08 -71.09
N THR A 3 -5.91 -9.13 -70.15
CA THR A 3 -5.72 -8.28 -68.96
C THR A 3 -6.47 -6.93 -68.93
N PHE A 4 -6.99 -6.56 -67.76
CA PHE A 4 -6.85 -5.21 -67.17
C PHE A 4 -7.04 -5.27 -65.64
N VAL A 5 -5.99 -4.85 -64.92
CA VAL A 5 -6.02 -4.37 -63.52
C VAL A 5 -5.71 -2.88 -63.60
N PRO A 6 -6.52 -1.99 -62.98
CA PRO A 6 -6.02 -1.12 -61.90
C PRO A 6 -7.13 -0.85 -60.84
N ALA A 7 -6.93 -0.75 -59.53
CA ALA A 7 -6.04 0.05 -58.68
C ALA A 7 -6.91 0.93 -57.75
N LEU A 8 -6.64 0.81 -56.45
CA LEU A 8 -6.79 1.77 -55.36
C LEU A 8 -8.11 2.56 -55.19
N CYS A 9 -8.71 2.40 -54.00
CA CYS A 9 -8.88 3.56 -53.12
C CYS A 9 -8.80 3.12 -51.65
N LEU A 10 -7.68 3.51 -51.01
CA LEU A 10 -7.48 3.49 -49.56
C LEU A 10 -8.62 4.28 -48.88
N VAL A 11 -9.32 3.68 -47.93
CA VAL A 11 -9.98 4.44 -46.86
C VAL A 11 -9.18 4.18 -45.59
N ALA A 12 -8.43 5.19 -45.19
CA ALA A 12 -7.65 5.23 -43.97
C ALA A 12 -8.58 5.08 -42.76
N ALA A 13 -8.55 3.90 -42.13
CA ALA A 13 -9.09 3.72 -40.80
C ALA A 13 -8.14 4.39 -39.80
N LEU A 14 -8.34 5.69 -39.54
CA LEU A 14 -7.79 6.36 -38.37
C LEU A 14 -8.46 5.76 -37.13
N VAL A 15 -7.90 4.68 -36.60
CA VAL A 15 -8.16 4.20 -35.24
C VAL A 15 -6.93 4.53 -34.40
N CYS A 16 -6.73 5.82 -34.12
CA CYS A 16 -5.82 6.33 -33.10
C CYS A 16 -6.70 7.01 -32.05
N ALA A 17 -6.67 6.70 -30.76
CA ALA A 17 -5.79 5.85 -29.97
C ALA A 17 -6.56 5.48 -28.69
N PRO A 18 -6.22 4.39 -27.99
CA PRO A 18 -6.57 4.30 -26.58
C PRO A 18 -5.90 5.50 -25.90
N GLY A 19 -6.71 6.37 -25.29
CA GLY A 19 -6.21 7.38 -24.38
C GLY A 19 -5.38 6.66 -23.33
N ALA A 20 -4.06 6.77 -23.46
CA ALA A 20 -3.14 6.33 -22.44
C ALA A 20 -3.46 7.15 -21.20
N SER A 21 -4.23 6.55 -20.29
CA SER A 21 -4.36 7.06 -18.93
C SER A 21 -2.95 7.36 -18.45
N PRO A 22 -2.66 8.57 -17.93
CA PRO A 22 -1.35 8.82 -17.35
C PRO A 22 -1.11 7.72 -16.33
N ALA A 23 -0.04 6.96 -16.52
CA ALA A 23 0.40 6.00 -15.53
C ALA A 23 0.57 6.81 -14.24
N SER A 24 -0.43 6.72 -13.36
CA SER A 24 -0.36 7.15 -11.98
C SER A 24 0.98 6.61 -11.48
N GLY A 25 1.95 7.49 -11.23
CA GLY A 25 3.38 7.20 -11.10
C GLY A 25 3.73 6.43 -9.83
N GLY A 26 3.01 5.35 -9.58
CA GLY A 26 3.27 4.38 -8.54
C GLY A 26 4.04 3.18 -9.09
N HIS A 27 4.62 2.43 -8.17
CA HIS A 27 5.36 1.21 -8.44
C HIS A 27 4.88 0.12 -7.50
N VAL A 28 4.93 -1.12 -7.98
CA VAL A 28 4.48 -2.28 -7.19
C VAL A 28 5.55 -2.63 -6.18
N ILE A 29 5.13 -2.83 -4.94
CA ILE A 29 5.92 -3.32 -3.83
C ILE A 29 5.23 -4.56 -3.28
N GLY A 30 5.98 -5.61 -2.96
CA GLY A 30 5.37 -6.80 -2.39
C GLY A 30 6.35 -7.76 -1.74
N VAL A 31 5.84 -8.52 -0.78
CA VAL A 31 6.55 -9.58 -0.06
C VAL A 31 5.52 -10.55 0.52
N ASN A 32 5.85 -11.84 0.60
CA ASN A 32 5.02 -12.86 1.28
C ASN A 32 3.54 -12.88 0.87
N GLY A 33 3.27 -12.86 -0.45
CA GLY A 33 1.91 -12.87 -0.99
C GLY A 33 1.10 -11.59 -0.72
N VAL A 34 1.73 -10.52 -0.23
CA VAL A 34 1.11 -9.21 -0.08
C VAL A 34 1.76 -8.25 -1.06
N ARG A 35 0.96 -7.47 -1.80
CA ARG A 35 1.42 -6.42 -2.71
C ARG A 35 0.64 -5.14 -2.53
N ALA A 36 1.25 -4.00 -2.84
CA ALA A 36 0.61 -2.69 -2.91
C ALA A 36 1.27 -1.84 -4.01
N ILE A 37 0.61 -0.75 -4.40
CA ILE A 37 1.16 0.27 -5.28
C ILE A 37 1.58 1.46 -4.42
N ALA A 38 2.88 1.73 -4.42
CA ALA A 38 3.46 2.87 -3.71
C ALA A 38 3.68 4.05 -4.66
N PRO A 39 3.29 5.29 -4.29
CA PRO A 39 3.59 6.46 -5.09
C PRO A 39 5.09 6.77 -5.05
N ARG A 40 5.56 7.62 -5.99
CA ARG A 40 6.96 8.05 -6.04
C ARG A 40 7.45 8.57 -4.68
N GLY A 41 8.65 8.12 -4.28
CA GLY A 41 9.29 8.51 -3.02
C GLY A 41 8.92 7.65 -1.82
N TRP A 42 7.88 6.82 -1.94
CA TRP A 42 7.63 5.73 -1.01
C TRP A 42 8.39 4.48 -1.45
N HIS A 43 8.79 3.64 -0.51
CA HIS A 43 9.53 2.42 -0.79
C HIS A 43 9.32 1.40 0.33
N PHE A 44 9.62 0.15 0.01
CA PHE A 44 9.67 -0.94 0.97
C PHE A 44 10.89 -0.79 1.85
N THR A 45 10.76 -1.09 3.13
CA THR A 45 11.91 -1.18 4.02
C THR A 45 11.91 -2.53 4.76
N ASN A 46 13.13 -3.05 4.96
CA ASN A 46 13.39 -4.27 5.73
C ASN A 46 13.63 -3.97 7.22
N GLU A 47 13.48 -2.72 7.64
CA GLU A 47 13.59 -2.35 9.04
C GLU A 47 12.49 -3.02 9.88
N VAL A 48 12.86 -3.42 11.09
CA VAL A 48 11.93 -4.05 12.04
C VAL A 48 11.31 -2.94 12.90
N PHE A 49 10.03 -2.67 12.65
CA PHE A 49 9.23 -1.71 13.42
C PHE A 49 8.30 -2.37 14.42
N SER A 50 8.32 -3.70 14.53
CA SER A 50 7.61 -4.40 15.60
C SER A 50 8.36 -5.67 15.96
N THR A 51 8.64 -5.84 17.25
CA THR A 51 9.22 -7.06 17.83
C THR A 51 8.15 -8.08 18.26
N CYS A 52 6.87 -7.84 17.92
CA CYS A 52 5.79 -8.74 18.28
C CYS A 52 5.93 -10.08 17.57
N VAL A 53 5.73 -11.18 18.32
CA VAL A 53 5.71 -12.54 17.76
C VAL A 53 4.40 -12.80 17.00
N SER A 54 3.27 -12.34 17.55
CA SER A 54 1.97 -12.32 16.88
C SER A 54 1.17 -11.11 17.36
N PRO A 55 0.67 -10.24 16.46
CA PRO A 55 0.89 -10.29 15.02
C PRO A 55 2.35 -9.94 14.65
N SER A 56 2.92 -10.58 13.64
CA SER A 56 4.29 -10.36 13.17
C SER A 56 4.33 -9.35 12.03
N GLN A 57 5.34 -8.48 11.97
CA GLN A 57 5.52 -7.59 10.82
C GLN A 57 5.68 -8.40 9.52
N THR A 58 4.85 -8.10 8.52
CA THR A 58 4.92 -8.74 7.20
C THR A 58 5.39 -7.76 6.13
N MET A 59 5.05 -6.46 6.26
CA MET A 59 5.45 -5.44 5.30
C MET A 59 5.52 -4.07 5.98
N ALA A 60 6.51 -3.26 5.58
CA ALA A 60 6.60 -1.86 5.95
C ALA A 60 6.93 -1.01 4.71
N ILE A 61 6.18 0.08 4.52
CA ILE A 61 6.34 1.02 3.41
C ILE A 61 6.47 2.42 3.99
N THR A 62 7.51 3.16 3.59
CA THR A 62 7.78 4.51 4.11
C THR A 62 8.30 5.45 3.03
N ASN A 63 8.22 6.75 3.28
CA ASN A 63 8.88 7.79 2.49
C ASN A 63 10.09 8.43 3.21
N ALA A 64 10.52 7.87 4.35
CA ALA A 64 11.69 8.35 5.06
C ALA A 64 12.97 8.23 4.20
N ARG A 65 13.98 9.05 4.51
CA ARG A 65 15.30 8.93 3.90
C ARG A 65 16.26 8.42 4.97
N GLY A 66 16.67 7.17 4.85
CA GLY A 66 17.51 6.49 5.83
C GLY A 66 16.71 5.79 6.92
N LEU A 67 17.43 5.29 7.92
CA LEU A 67 16.89 4.44 8.99
C LEU A 67 15.93 5.22 9.89
N ILE A 68 14.83 4.57 10.28
CA ILE A 68 13.91 4.99 11.32
C ILE A 68 14.19 4.11 12.56
N PRO A 69 14.80 4.65 13.62
CA PRO A 69 15.07 3.86 14.82
C PRO A 69 13.78 3.30 15.45
N ALA A 70 13.89 2.15 16.12
CA ALA A 70 12.80 1.59 16.91
C ALA A 70 12.33 2.59 17.99
N GLY A 71 11.01 2.65 18.22
CA GLY A 71 10.41 3.65 19.13
C GLY A 71 10.59 5.11 18.71
N ALA A 72 11.14 5.41 17.53
CA ALA A 72 11.33 6.78 17.09
C ALA A 72 9.98 7.49 16.90
N ARG A 73 9.95 8.76 17.34
CA ARG A 73 8.85 9.65 17.01
C ARG A 73 9.01 10.15 15.57
N LEU A 74 8.08 9.78 14.70
CA LEU A 74 8.18 10.13 13.27
C LEU A 74 8.05 11.64 13.05
N SER A 75 8.88 12.17 12.13
CA SER A 75 8.80 13.57 11.71
C SER A 75 7.48 13.86 10.98
N LYS A 76 7.07 15.13 10.90
CA LYS A 76 5.79 15.50 10.25
C LYS A 76 5.72 15.15 8.76
N HIS A 77 6.86 14.98 8.10
CA HIS A 77 6.96 14.67 6.67
C HIS A 77 7.17 13.17 6.40
N VAL A 78 7.37 12.38 7.45
CA VAL A 78 7.54 10.94 7.35
C VAL A 78 6.17 10.27 7.53
N GLY A 79 5.88 9.37 6.61
CA GLY A 79 4.78 8.43 6.66
C GLY A 79 5.31 7.01 6.76
N LEU A 80 4.62 6.19 7.55
CA LEU A 80 4.89 4.76 7.66
C LEU A 80 3.56 4.01 7.55
N VAL A 81 3.47 3.10 6.59
CA VAL A 81 2.45 2.06 6.53
C VAL A 81 3.11 0.79 7.03
N LEU A 82 2.66 0.31 8.18
CA LEU A 82 3.18 -0.86 8.83
C LEU A 82 2.08 -1.93 8.88
N LEU A 83 2.32 -3.05 8.22
CA LEU A 83 1.39 -4.17 8.12
C LEU A 83 1.92 -5.34 8.96
N LEU A 84 1.12 -5.76 9.94
CA LEU A 84 1.37 -6.93 10.76
C LEU A 84 0.32 -7.99 10.44
N GLU A 85 0.72 -9.24 10.51
CA GLU A 85 -0.09 -10.41 10.20
C GLU A 85 -0.11 -11.36 11.41
N VAL A 86 -1.29 -11.83 11.80
CA VAL A 86 -1.43 -12.82 12.88
C VAL A 86 -0.86 -14.15 12.40
N ARG A 87 0.17 -14.64 13.11
CA ARG A 87 0.75 -15.97 12.88
C ARG A 87 0.02 -16.97 13.77
N HIS A 88 -0.63 -17.94 13.15
CA HIS A 88 -1.41 -19.03 13.76
C HIS A 88 -2.72 -18.59 14.45
N GLY A 89 -3.83 -19.18 13.99
CA GLY A 89 -5.17 -18.95 14.52
C GLY A 89 -5.94 -17.88 13.73
N GLY A 90 -6.94 -18.32 12.95
CA GLY A 90 -7.95 -17.42 12.41
C GLY A 90 -8.78 -16.89 13.58
N SER A 91 -8.60 -15.63 13.93
CA SER A 91 -9.24 -15.09 15.13
C SER A 91 -10.69 -14.73 14.85
N LYS A 92 -11.59 -15.08 15.77
CA LYS A 92 -12.95 -14.55 15.77
C LYS A 92 -12.83 -13.06 16.12
N GLY A 93 -13.03 -12.16 15.15
CA GLY A 93 -12.95 -10.71 15.44
C GLY A 93 -12.50 -9.81 14.29
N PHE A 94 -11.89 -10.36 13.23
CA PHE A 94 -11.42 -9.53 12.11
C PHE A 94 -12.54 -9.33 11.09
N PRO A 95 -12.99 -8.08 10.86
CA PRO A 95 -13.99 -7.80 9.83
C PRO A 95 -13.39 -8.00 8.44
N PRO A 96 -14.18 -8.32 7.41
CA PRO A 96 -13.71 -8.28 6.03
C PRO A 96 -13.10 -6.91 5.68
N ARG A 97 -12.09 -6.91 4.81
CA ARG A 97 -11.45 -5.67 4.34
C ARG A 97 -12.48 -4.65 3.83
N ARG A 98 -12.35 -3.42 4.32
CA ARG A 98 -13.15 -2.25 3.91
C ARG A 98 -12.20 -1.17 3.40
N THR A 99 -12.78 -0.11 2.85
CA THR A 99 -12.05 1.12 2.47
C THR A 99 -11.31 1.70 3.68
N PHE A 100 -10.02 1.94 3.52
CA PHE A 100 -9.10 2.57 4.44
C PHE A 100 -9.20 4.09 4.32
N ARG A 101 -10.15 4.69 5.03
CA ARG A 101 -10.21 6.15 5.15
C ARG A 101 -9.40 6.57 6.37
N PRO A 102 -8.37 7.42 6.22
CA PRO A 102 -7.65 7.93 7.37
C PRO A 102 -8.60 8.84 8.14
N VAL A 103 -9.05 8.37 9.30
CA VAL A 103 -9.72 9.25 10.25
C VAL A 103 -8.62 10.13 10.85
N PRO A 104 -8.75 11.47 10.85
CA PRO A 104 -7.82 12.32 11.57
C PRO A 104 -7.85 11.94 13.05
N SER A 105 -6.92 11.11 13.50
CA SER A 105 -6.79 10.81 14.92
C SER A 105 -6.02 11.94 15.58
N SER A 106 -6.62 12.55 16.59
CA SER A 106 -5.94 13.47 17.49
C SER A 106 -4.97 12.75 18.43
N SER A 107 -5.17 11.44 18.63
CA SER A 107 -4.42 10.59 19.54
C SER A 107 -3.14 10.05 18.91
N ALA A 108 -2.08 10.00 19.71
CA ALA A 108 -0.90 9.24 19.36
C ALA A 108 -1.21 7.74 19.43
N MET A 109 -0.74 7.00 18.45
CA MET A 109 -0.62 5.55 18.44
C MET A 109 0.82 5.20 18.85
N GLY A 110 0.97 4.11 19.59
CA GLY A 110 2.27 3.59 19.99
C GLY A 110 2.13 2.55 21.09
N GLY A 111 3.26 1.96 21.49
CA GLY A 111 3.40 1.43 22.84
C GLY A 111 3.39 -0.09 23.02
N CYS A 112 3.48 -0.90 21.96
CA CYS A 112 3.71 -2.34 22.11
C CYS A 112 4.81 -2.82 21.16
N CYS A 113 5.68 -3.71 21.65
CA CYS A 113 6.74 -4.35 20.86
C CYS A 113 7.61 -3.38 20.04
N ASP A 114 8.07 -2.28 20.66
CA ASP A 114 8.97 -1.28 20.05
C ASP A 114 8.39 -0.55 18.81
N MET A 115 7.08 -0.62 18.62
CA MET A 115 6.40 0.09 17.54
C MET A 115 6.61 1.60 17.63
N PRO A 116 6.84 2.29 16.49
CA PRO A 116 6.96 3.73 16.47
C PRO A 116 5.79 4.43 17.16
N GLU A 117 6.08 5.58 17.75
CA GLU A 117 5.06 6.45 18.33
C GLU A 117 4.73 7.60 17.37
N GLY A 118 3.45 7.88 17.17
CA GLY A 118 3.04 8.97 16.30
C GLY A 118 1.55 9.08 16.09
N ARG A 119 1.12 10.16 15.44
CA ARG A 119 -0.28 10.29 15.02
C ARG A 119 -0.57 9.39 13.84
N GLY A 120 -1.75 8.79 13.85
CA GLY A 120 -2.10 7.85 12.79
C GLY A 120 -3.44 7.16 12.96
N ALA A 121 -3.66 6.12 12.18
CA ALA A 121 -4.82 5.26 12.25
C ALA A 121 -4.41 3.78 12.28
N GLU A 122 -5.21 2.97 12.98
CA GLU A 122 -5.13 1.52 12.98
C GLU A 122 -6.34 0.96 12.24
N PHE A 123 -6.08 -0.07 11.42
CA PHE A 123 -7.10 -0.81 10.73
C PHE A 123 -6.90 -2.31 10.97
N VAL A 124 -7.98 -2.98 11.38
CA VAL A 124 -7.99 -4.43 11.59
C VAL A 124 -8.88 -5.04 10.51
N PHE A 125 -8.36 -5.99 9.74
CA PHE A 125 -9.12 -6.60 8.65
C PHE A 125 -8.66 -8.00 8.26
N ARG A 126 -9.60 -8.77 7.72
CA ARG A 126 -9.36 -10.07 7.10
C ARG A 126 -9.41 -9.94 5.58
N ASP A 127 -8.44 -10.56 4.91
CA ASP A 127 -8.39 -10.66 3.46
C ASP A 127 -7.81 -12.01 3.02
N HIS A 128 -8.46 -12.67 2.07
CA HIS A 128 -8.08 -14.01 1.59
C HIS A 128 -7.76 -15.06 2.67
N GLY A 129 -8.42 -14.98 3.84
CA GLY A 129 -8.22 -15.90 4.97
C GLY A 129 -7.10 -15.52 5.93
N ARG A 130 -6.41 -14.40 5.69
CA ARG A 130 -5.32 -13.87 6.51
C ARG A 130 -5.79 -12.67 7.32
N ASP A 131 -5.30 -12.55 8.56
CA ASP A 131 -5.69 -11.55 9.55
C ASP A 131 -4.61 -10.48 9.70
N PHE A 132 -4.97 -9.21 9.46
CA PHE A 132 -4.02 -8.10 9.41
C PHE A 132 -4.36 -6.96 10.35
N TYR A 133 -3.31 -6.39 10.93
CA TYR A 133 -3.30 -5.05 11.49
C TYR A 133 -2.51 -4.14 10.55
N ALA A 134 -3.11 -3.07 10.07
CA ALA A 134 -2.43 -2.00 9.35
C ALA A 134 -2.37 -0.75 10.22
N PHE A 135 -1.16 -0.31 10.52
CA PHE A 135 -0.89 0.96 11.18
C PHE A 135 -0.41 1.97 10.15
N LEU A 136 -1.07 3.12 10.11
CA LEU A 136 -0.70 4.26 9.29
C LEU A 136 -0.22 5.35 10.22
N TYR A 137 1.08 5.61 10.27
CA TYR A 137 1.65 6.75 10.98
C TYR A 137 1.89 7.88 10.00
N ALA A 138 1.16 8.98 10.15
CA ALA A 138 1.35 10.18 9.36
C ALA A 138 0.72 11.38 10.07
N ARG A 139 1.52 12.42 10.34
CA ARG A 139 1.04 13.66 10.95
C ARG A 139 0.50 14.64 9.92
N ASP A 140 1.12 14.71 8.75
CA ASP A 140 0.71 15.61 7.68
C ASP A 140 -0.46 15.02 6.87
N PRO A 141 -1.54 15.78 6.58
CA PRO A 141 -2.71 15.27 5.86
C PRO A 141 -2.42 14.75 4.44
N SER A 142 -1.44 15.33 3.74
CA SER A 142 -1.05 14.88 2.40
C SER A 142 -0.32 13.54 2.45
N VAL A 143 0.57 13.37 3.45
CA VAL A 143 1.26 12.11 3.72
C VAL A 143 0.26 11.03 4.14
N ALA A 144 -0.71 11.37 5.01
CA ALA A 144 -1.75 10.45 5.44
C ALA A 144 -2.63 9.97 4.27
N ARG A 145 -2.97 10.88 3.34
CA ARG A 145 -3.72 10.54 2.12
C ARG A 145 -2.92 9.59 1.21
N ALA A 146 -1.63 9.85 1.03
CA ALA A 146 -0.76 8.96 0.24
C ALA A 146 -0.67 7.57 0.89
N ALA A 147 -0.47 7.52 2.21
CA ALA A 147 -0.38 6.27 2.96
C ALA A 147 -1.68 5.45 2.90
N ALA A 148 -2.84 6.11 3.00
CA ALA A 148 -4.14 5.46 2.83
C ALA A 148 -4.33 4.95 1.41
N ALA A 149 -3.91 5.71 0.39
CA ALA A 149 -3.97 5.27 -1.00
C ALA A 149 -3.12 4.01 -1.24
N ILE A 150 -1.98 3.84 -0.55
CA ILE A 150 -1.20 2.60 -0.60
C ILE A 150 -2.04 1.43 -0.06
N LEU A 151 -2.67 1.59 1.11
CA LEU A 151 -3.52 0.55 1.72
C LEU A 151 -4.70 0.15 0.82
N GLU A 152 -5.33 1.11 0.13
CA GLU A 152 -6.41 0.83 -0.83
C GLU A 152 -5.97 -0.10 -1.98
N THR A 153 -4.70 -0.04 -2.36
CA THR A 153 -4.14 -0.89 -3.43
C THR A 153 -3.62 -2.23 -2.94
N LEU A 154 -3.79 -2.56 -1.65
CA LEU A 154 -3.36 -3.86 -1.13
C LEU A 154 -4.00 -5.00 -1.92
N GLN A 155 -3.19 -5.99 -2.23
CA GLN A 155 -3.58 -7.27 -2.79
C GLN A 155 -2.97 -8.34 -1.90
N VAL A 156 -3.82 -9.24 -1.41
CA VAL A 156 -3.41 -10.37 -0.60
C VAL A 156 -3.68 -11.63 -1.41
N GLU A 157 -2.64 -12.41 -1.65
CA GLU A 157 -2.75 -13.71 -2.28
C GLU A 157 -3.20 -14.74 -1.22
N LYS A 158 -4.00 -15.70 -1.70
CA LYS A 158 -4.41 -16.84 -0.89
C LYS A 158 -3.24 -17.81 -0.80
N ASP A 159 -2.93 -18.25 0.42
CA ASP A 159 -1.97 -19.35 0.66
C ASP A 159 -2.46 -20.68 0.06
#